data_AF-A0A3M3XTM0-F1
#
_entry.id   AF-A0A3M3XTM0-F1
#
_cell.length_a   1.000
_cell.length_b   1.000
_cell.length_c   1.000
_cell.angle_alpha   90.00
_cell.angle_beta   90.00
_cell.angle_gamma   90.00
#
_symmetry.space_group_name_H-M   'P 1'
#
loop_
_entity.id
_entity.type
_entity.pdbx_description
1 polymer ?
#
loop_
_entity_poly.entity_id
_entity_poly.type
_entity_poly.pdbx_seq_one_letter_code
_entity_poly.pdbx_strand_id
1 'polypeptide(L)'
;MARQSSSELRQPTLRITQLGYGPMHPDTHISARVAPPMIGLGLLEAIADDAILANADPDDKNADGISGRPNWVWDDARQKVVMGRFGWKAGQPNLNQQNVHAFSGDMGLTTSLRPFDDCTPAQTDCLAAPNGNGPDGEPEVSDNILRLVEFYTRNLGVPARRKVDDPQVLAGKNLFFQAGCQQCHTPAFKTRSDAAEPELANQEIRPYSDLLLHDMGEGLADNRTEFQATGSEWRTPPLWGLGLTGTVSGHTQLLHDGRARNALEAILWHGGEAQAAQRQVLAFDAQQREALLAFLNSL
;
A
#
# COMPACT_ATOMS: atom_id res chain seq x y z
N MET A 1 38.36 4.65 -15.31
CA MET A 1 38.05 4.56 -13.86
C MET A 1 36.61 4.97 -13.66
N ALA A 2 35.70 4.02 -13.48
CA ALA A 2 34.30 4.35 -13.15
C ALA A 2 34.28 4.98 -11.76
N ARG A 3 33.74 6.19 -11.62
CA ARG A 3 33.50 6.80 -10.31
C ARG A 3 32.54 5.89 -9.56
N GLN A 4 32.96 5.34 -8.42
CA GLN A 4 32.04 4.71 -7.48
C GLN A 4 31.04 5.79 -7.03
N SER A 5 29.77 5.63 -7.39
CA SER A 5 28.69 6.45 -6.85
C SER A 5 28.37 5.95 -5.45
N SER A 6 28.47 6.81 -4.44
CA SER A 6 27.94 6.54 -3.10
C SER A 6 26.50 7.08 -2.98
N SER A 7 25.70 6.48 -2.12
CA SER A 7 24.36 6.97 -1.77
C SER A 7 24.20 6.93 -0.26
N GLU A 8 23.62 7.98 0.30
CA GLU A 8 23.33 8.08 1.73
C GLU A 8 21.84 7.81 1.94
N LEU A 9 21.49 6.76 2.67
CA LEU A 9 20.10 6.46 3.02
C LEU A 9 19.74 7.11 4.36
N ARG A 10 18.46 7.44 4.55
CA ARG A 10 17.93 8.01 5.79
C ARG A 10 16.87 7.11 6.40
N GLN A 11 16.76 7.11 7.71
CA GLN A 11 15.71 6.43 8.47
C GLN A 11 15.10 7.42 9.46
N PRO A 12 13.76 7.54 9.55
CA PRO A 12 13.13 8.43 10.50
C PRO A 12 13.25 7.89 11.94
N THR A 13 13.49 8.79 12.89
CA THR A 13 13.41 8.49 14.32
C THR A 13 12.17 9.15 14.89
N LEU A 14 11.21 8.35 15.35
CA LEU A 14 9.95 8.84 15.87
C LEU A 14 10.06 9.09 17.38
N ARG A 15 9.55 10.24 17.82
CA ARG A 15 9.44 10.60 19.25
C ARG A 15 8.08 11.22 19.48
N ILE A 16 7.27 10.55 20.30
CA ILE A 16 5.98 11.09 20.77
C ILE A 16 6.25 11.84 22.07
N THR A 17 5.83 13.10 22.14
CA THR A 17 6.02 13.97 23.29
C THR A 17 4.66 14.58 23.69
N GLN A 18 4.58 15.23 24.86
CA GLN A 18 3.35 15.89 25.34
C GLN A 18 2.13 14.95 25.45
N LEU A 19 2.32 13.76 26.03
CA LEU A 19 1.25 12.78 26.23
C LEU A 19 0.14 13.33 27.15
N GLY A 20 -1.12 13.26 26.71
CA GLY A 20 -2.27 13.81 27.43
C GLY A 20 -2.83 12.93 28.55
N TYR A 21 -2.49 11.63 28.57
CA TYR A 21 -3.09 10.63 29.47
C TYR A 21 -2.04 9.81 30.23
N GLY A 22 -0.87 10.40 30.50
CA GLY A 22 0.25 9.74 31.19
C GLY A 22 1.17 8.94 30.24
N PRO A 23 2.08 8.11 30.79
CA PRO A 23 3.00 7.30 30.00
C PRO A 23 2.26 6.32 29.08
N MET A 24 2.80 6.10 27.87
CA MET A 24 2.32 5.03 26.99
C MET A 24 2.54 3.65 27.63
N HIS A 25 1.67 2.69 27.29
CA HIS A 25 1.83 1.30 27.72
C HIS A 25 3.19 0.75 27.26
N PRO A 26 3.90 -0.08 28.06
CA PRO A 26 5.20 -0.63 27.68
C PRO A 26 5.19 -1.43 26.36
N ASP A 27 4.05 -2.02 26.01
CA ASP A 27 3.86 -2.79 24.76
C ASP A 27 3.40 -1.93 23.57
N THR A 28 3.56 -0.61 23.64
CA THR A 28 3.17 0.28 22.53
C THR A 28 4.10 0.10 21.34
N HIS A 29 3.54 -0.24 20.18
CA HIS A 29 4.26 -0.29 18.90
C HIS A 29 4.01 0.98 18.08
N ILE A 30 5.05 1.51 17.44
CA ILE A 30 4.99 2.73 16.63
C ILE A 30 5.35 2.39 15.18
N SER A 31 4.50 2.78 14.25
CA SER A 31 4.71 2.63 12.80
C SER A 31 4.36 3.95 12.11
N ALA A 32 5.33 4.59 11.46
CA ALA A 32 5.08 5.79 10.66
C ALA A 32 4.58 5.39 9.26
N ARG A 33 3.45 5.94 8.84
CA ARG A 33 2.83 5.60 7.56
C ARG A 33 2.43 6.87 6.80
N VAL A 34 2.92 6.99 5.56
CA VAL A 34 2.49 7.99 4.58
C VAL A 34 1.21 7.48 3.92
N ALA A 35 0.27 8.38 3.64
CA ALA A 35 -0.96 8.02 2.95
C ALA A 35 -0.66 7.46 1.53
N PRO A 36 -1.11 6.25 1.19
CA PRO A 36 -0.97 5.71 -0.16
C PRO A 36 -1.79 6.50 -1.19
N PRO A 37 -1.42 6.47 -2.49
CA PRO A 37 -2.23 7.05 -3.55
C PRO A 37 -3.62 6.40 -3.66
N MET A 38 -4.64 7.23 -3.93
CA MET A 38 -6.05 6.79 -4.07
C MET A 38 -6.45 6.42 -5.51
N ILE A 39 -5.52 6.51 -6.47
CA ILE A 39 -5.78 6.26 -7.89
C ILE A 39 -5.93 4.76 -8.19
N GLY A 40 -6.92 4.40 -9.00
CA GLY A 40 -7.11 3.05 -9.51
C GLY A 40 -7.59 2.01 -8.50
N LEU A 41 -7.98 2.43 -7.28
CA LEU A 41 -8.31 1.48 -6.21
C LEU A 41 -9.50 0.58 -6.55
N GLY A 42 -10.53 1.08 -7.24
CA GLY A 42 -11.65 0.23 -7.69
C GLY A 42 -11.23 -0.83 -8.70
N LEU A 43 -10.24 -0.53 -9.57
CA LEU A 43 -9.68 -1.53 -10.48
C LEU A 43 -8.95 -2.64 -9.71
N LEU A 44 -8.24 -2.28 -8.63
CA LEU A 44 -7.58 -3.28 -7.76
C LEU A 44 -8.60 -4.11 -6.98
N GLU A 45 -9.68 -3.50 -6.50
CA GLU A 45 -10.80 -4.21 -5.86
C GLU A 45 -11.46 -5.21 -6.82
N ALA A 46 -11.51 -4.86 -8.12
CA ALA A 46 -12.09 -5.68 -9.17
C ALA A 46 -11.18 -6.83 -9.65
N ILE A 47 -9.95 -6.97 -9.16
CA ILE A 47 -9.12 -8.17 -9.42
C ILE A 47 -9.70 -9.32 -8.61
N ALA A 48 -9.98 -10.47 -9.23
CA ALA A 48 -10.52 -11.63 -8.50
C ALA A 48 -9.50 -12.22 -7.50
N ASP A 49 -9.98 -12.80 -6.39
CA ASP A 49 -9.10 -13.35 -5.34
C ASP A 49 -8.18 -14.44 -5.90
N ASP A 50 -8.71 -15.33 -6.74
CA ASP A 50 -7.97 -16.42 -7.39
C ASP A 50 -6.84 -15.91 -8.30
N ALA A 51 -7.04 -14.78 -8.98
CA ALA A 51 -6.00 -14.16 -9.79
C ALA A 51 -4.82 -13.65 -8.96
N ILE A 52 -5.08 -13.11 -7.75
CA ILE A 52 -4.02 -12.69 -6.82
C ILE A 52 -3.34 -13.94 -6.22
N LEU A 53 -4.13 -14.92 -5.78
CA LEU A 53 -3.63 -16.17 -5.20
C LEU A 53 -2.81 -17.00 -6.18
N ALA A 54 -3.02 -16.85 -7.50
CA ALA A 54 -2.20 -17.49 -8.51
C ALA A 54 -0.73 -17.04 -8.49
N ASN A 55 -0.42 -15.88 -7.89
CA ASN A 55 0.96 -15.39 -7.70
C ASN A 55 1.52 -15.72 -6.30
N ALA A 56 0.73 -16.34 -5.42
CA ALA A 56 1.18 -16.64 -4.06
C ALA A 56 2.04 -17.91 -4.04
N ASP A 57 3.20 -17.83 -3.39
CA ASP A 57 4.11 -18.95 -3.16
C ASP A 57 4.66 -18.94 -1.72
N PRO A 58 3.79 -19.09 -0.70
CA PRO A 58 4.19 -18.95 0.71
C PRO A 58 5.26 -19.96 1.17
N ASP A 59 5.46 -21.05 0.43
CA ASP A 59 6.43 -22.09 0.75
C ASP A 59 7.70 -22.02 -0.13
N ASP A 60 7.84 -20.98 -0.98
CA ASP A 60 8.95 -20.81 -1.94
C ASP A 60 9.21 -22.09 -2.75
N LYS A 61 8.16 -22.65 -3.36
CA LYS A 61 8.20 -23.95 -4.05
C LYS A 61 9.11 -23.94 -5.26
N ASN A 62 9.31 -22.77 -5.86
CA ASN A 62 10.18 -22.60 -7.02
C ASN A 62 11.65 -22.29 -6.63
N ALA A 63 11.92 -22.07 -5.34
CA ALA A 63 13.23 -21.74 -4.77
C ALA A 63 13.89 -20.49 -5.38
N ASP A 64 13.09 -19.49 -5.72
CA ASP A 64 13.56 -18.17 -6.18
C ASP A 64 13.83 -17.20 -5.01
N GLY A 65 13.41 -17.58 -3.79
CA GLY A 65 13.60 -16.81 -2.56
C GLY A 65 12.51 -15.77 -2.30
N ILE A 66 11.38 -15.83 -3.01
CA ILE A 66 10.22 -14.96 -2.86
C ILE A 66 9.05 -15.81 -2.32
N SER A 67 8.48 -15.37 -1.20
CA SER A 67 7.48 -16.11 -0.43
C SER A 67 6.13 -15.38 -0.32
N GLY A 68 5.74 -14.72 -1.41
CA GLY A 68 4.55 -13.86 -1.47
C GLY A 68 3.29 -14.56 -0.97
N ARG A 69 2.55 -13.93 -0.06
CA ARG A 69 1.33 -14.51 0.52
C ARG A 69 0.22 -13.47 0.78
N PRO A 70 -1.06 -13.87 0.75
CA PRO A 70 -2.14 -12.95 1.12
C PRO A 70 -2.12 -12.64 2.62
N ASN A 71 -2.67 -11.48 3.00
CA ASN A 71 -3.12 -11.26 4.37
C ASN A 71 -4.57 -11.71 4.51
N TRP A 72 -4.89 -12.48 5.55
CA TRP A 72 -6.27 -12.87 5.87
C TRP A 72 -6.79 -11.99 6.99
N VAL A 73 -7.84 -11.22 6.70
CA VAL A 73 -8.33 -10.11 7.54
C VAL A 73 -9.82 -10.24 7.84
N TRP A 74 -10.29 -9.54 8.86
CA TRP A 74 -11.70 -9.52 9.23
C TRP A 74 -12.51 -8.57 8.35
N ASP A 75 -13.63 -9.04 7.81
CA ASP A 75 -14.64 -8.23 7.11
C ASP A 75 -15.79 -7.93 8.07
N ASP A 76 -15.93 -6.67 8.48
CA ASP A 76 -16.93 -6.22 9.45
C ASP A 76 -18.36 -6.39 8.94
N ALA A 77 -18.59 -6.16 7.65
CA ALA A 77 -19.94 -6.29 7.08
C ALA A 77 -20.35 -7.76 6.96
N ARG A 78 -19.40 -8.63 6.59
CA ARG A 78 -19.67 -10.06 6.37
C ARG A 78 -19.44 -10.93 7.60
N GLN A 79 -18.82 -10.40 8.66
CA GLN A 79 -18.48 -11.09 9.91
C GLN A 79 -17.71 -12.40 9.65
N LYS A 80 -16.69 -12.34 8.79
CA LYS A 80 -15.84 -13.49 8.47
C LYS A 80 -14.44 -13.05 8.06
N VAL A 81 -13.50 -13.99 8.12
CA VAL A 81 -12.16 -13.81 7.58
C VAL A 81 -12.19 -13.92 6.06
N VAL A 82 -11.61 -12.93 5.37
CA VAL A 82 -11.47 -12.86 3.91
C VAL A 82 -10.07 -12.36 3.53
N MET A 83 -9.74 -12.34 2.24
CA MET A 83 -8.46 -11.81 1.77
C MET A 83 -8.43 -10.28 1.89
N GLY A 84 -7.35 -9.77 2.45
CA GLY A 84 -7.04 -8.35 2.56
C GLY A 84 -6.39 -7.78 1.30
N ARG A 85 -6.60 -6.49 1.03
CA ARG A 85 -6.21 -5.84 -0.24
C ARG A 85 -5.64 -4.44 -0.07
N PHE A 86 -6.17 -3.66 0.86
CA PHE A 86 -5.85 -2.23 1.02
C PHE A 86 -5.08 -1.94 2.30
N GLY A 87 -4.45 -0.77 2.33
CA GLY A 87 -3.46 -0.40 3.34
C GLY A 87 -2.05 -0.93 3.01
N TRP A 88 -1.10 -0.61 3.90
CA TRP A 88 0.32 -0.95 3.72
C TRP A 88 0.62 -2.44 3.94
N LYS A 89 -0.16 -3.11 4.79
CA LYS A 89 -0.04 -4.55 5.07
C LYS A 89 -1.30 -5.33 4.65
N ALA A 90 -2.03 -4.81 3.66
CA ALA A 90 -3.27 -5.40 3.17
C ALA A 90 -4.33 -5.65 4.28
N GLY A 91 -4.38 -4.81 5.32
CA GLY A 91 -5.27 -5.01 6.48
C GLY A 91 -6.77 -4.81 6.20
N GLN A 92 -7.13 -4.20 5.07
CA GLN A 92 -8.53 -3.91 4.72
C GLN A 92 -8.99 -4.72 3.52
N PRO A 93 -10.15 -5.41 3.59
CA PRO A 93 -10.61 -6.33 2.55
C PRO A 93 -11.25 -5.64 1.34
N ASN A 94 -11.84 -4.46 1.55
CA ASN A 94 -12.58 -3.73 0.53
C ASN A 94 -12.54 -2.21 0.81
N LEU A 95 -12.93 -1.40 -0.16
CA LEU A 95 -12.89 0.06 -0.07
C LEU A 95 -13.91 0.63 0.92
N ASN A 96 -15.08 0.00 1.05
CA ASN A 96 -16.08 0.44 2.02
C ASN A 96 -15.54 0.36 3.46
N GLN A 97 -14.94 -0.77 3.83
CA GLN A 97 -14.35 -0.93 5.17
C GLN A 97 -13.13 0.00 5.37
N GLN A 98 -12.29 0.18 4.35
CA GLN A 98 -11.20 1.17 4.40
C GLN A 98 -11.72 2.59 4.67
N ASN A 99 -12.82 3.00 4.02
CA ASN A 99 -13.45 4.30 4.24
C ASN A 99 -14.04 4.41 5.64
N VAL A 100 -14.79 3.40 6.10
CA VAL A 100 -15.37 3.35 7.45
C VAL A 100 -14.28 3.43 8.53
N HIS A 101 -13.19 2.69 8.37
CA HIS A 101 -12.08 2.70 9.33
C HIS A 101 -11.32 4.02 9.31
N ALA A 102 -11.18 4.67 8.15
CA ALA A 102 -10.60 6.01 8.08
C ALA A 102 -11.49 7.07 8.73
N PHE A 103 -12.82 7.01 8.52
CA PHE A 103 -13.75 7.91 9.21
C PHE A 103 -13.62 7.82 10.71
N SER A 104 -13.63 6.61 11.27
CA SER A 104 -13.58 6.45 12.72
C SER A 104 -12.16 6.63 13.28
N GLY A 105 -11.15 5.97 12.71
CA GLY A 105 -9.80 5.93 13.25
C GLY A 105 -8.98 7.21 13.00
N ASP A 106 -9.19 7.88 11.86
CA ASP A 106 -8.42 9.08 11.51
C ASP A 106 -9.19 10.38 11.79
N MET A 107 -10.52 10.38 11.61
CA MET A 107 -11.35 11.58 11.74
C MET A 107 -12.23 11.61 12.98
N GLY A 108 -12.40 10.48 13.70
CA GLY A 108 -13.30 10.39 14.85
C GLY A 108 -14.77 10.54 14.48
N LEU A 109 -15.17 10.01 13.32
CA LEU A 109 -16.54 10.07 12.83
C LEU A 109 -17.20 8.69 12.80
N THR A 110 -18.40 8.63 13.34
CA THR A 110 -19.21 7.41 13.42
C THR A 110 -19.95 7.11 12.12
N THR A 111 -20.12 5.82 11.83
CA THR A 111 -20.89 5.29 10.67
C THR A 111 -21.81 4.18 11.15
N SER A 112 -22.78 3.76 10.32
CA SER A 112 -23.64 2.60 10.62
C SER A 112 -22.85 1.31 10.85
N LEU A 113 -21.73 1.11 10.16
CA LEU A 113 -20.88 -0.09 10.31
C LEU A 113 -19.95 0.01 11.53
N ARG A 114 -19.61 1.23 11.97
CA ARG A 114 -18.78 1.48 13.15
C ARG A 114 -19.36 2.63 13.99
N PRO A 115 -20.34 2.34 14.86
CA PRO A 115 -21.07 3.33 15.64
C PRO A 115 -20.37 3.62 16.99
N PHE A 116 -19.04 3.65 17.02
CA PHE A 116 -18.27 3.88 18.23
C PHE A 116 -16.88 4.44 17.92
N ASP A 117 -16.35 5.19 18.88
CA ASP A 117 -15.00 5.77 18.85
C ASP A 117 -13.96 4.83 19.47
N ASP A 118 -12.68 5.06 19.16
CA ASP A 118 -11.54 4.31 19.71
C ASP A 118 -11.09 4.80 21.10
N CYS A 119 -12.02 5.39 21.87
CA CYS A 119 -11.75 5.82 23.23
C CYS A 119 -11.40 4.63 24.14
N THR A 120 -10.28 4.73 24.85
CA THR A 120 -9.92 3.78 25.90
C THR A 120 -10.73 4.02 27.17
N PRO A 121 -10.84 3.03 28.09
CA PRO A 121 -11.51 3.22 29.38
C PRO A 121 -10.95 4.38 30.22
N ALA A 122 -9.70 4.79 30.01
CA ALA A 122 -9.07 5.92 30.71
C ALA A 122 -9.49 7.29 30.15
N GLN A 123 -10.06 7.35 28.95
CA GLN A 123 -10.45 8.59 28.27
C GLN A 123 -11.93 8.91 28.53
N THR A 124 -12.27 9.23 29.78
CA THR A 124 -13.67 9.48 30.18
C THR A 124 -14.33 10.62 29.43
N ASP A 125 -13.58 11.69 29.13
CA ASP A 125 -14.11 12.84 28.38
C ASP A 125 -14.42 12.47 26.93
N CYS A 126 -13.64 11.57 26.33
CA CYS A 126 -13.87 11.01 25.00
C CYS A 126 -15.13 10.14 24.99
N LEU A 127 -15.27 9.23 25.97
CA LEU A 127 -16.44 8.36 26.11
C LEU A 127 -17.74 9.12 26.39
N ALA A 128 -17.65 10.28 27.07
CA ALA A 128 -18.79 11.13 27.38
C ALA A 128 -19.07 12.18 26.28
N ALA A 129 -18.23 12.27 25.25
CA ALA A 129 -18.43 13.21 24.17
C ALA A 129 -19.74 12.90 23.41
N PRO A 130 -20.47 13.92 22.95
CA PRO A 130 -21.61 13.70 22.08
C PRO A 130 -21.18 13.01 20.79
N ASN A 131 -21.96 12.04 20.32
CA ASN A 131 -21.79 11.41 19.02
C ASN A 131 -23.15 11.19 18.34
N GLY A 132 -23.13 10.73 17.10
CA GLY A 132 -24.32 10.50 16.28
C GLY A 132 -25.24 9.35 16.73
N ASN A 133 -24.83 8.52 17.71
CA ASN A 133 -25.49 7.23 17.98
C ASN A 133 -26.55 7.27 19.09
N GLY A 134 -27.17 8.42 19.33
CA GLY A 134 -28.28 8.57 20.28
C GLY A 134 -29.60 7.94 19.80
N PRO A 135 -30.61 7.78 20.67
CA PRO A 135 -31.92 7.20 20.31
C PRO A 135 -32.66 7.90 19.16
N ASP A 136 -32.43 9.21 19.00
CA ASP A 136 -32.94 10.05 17.90
C ASP A 136 -31.80 10.58 17.01
N GLY A 137 -30.61 9.99 17.12
CA GLY A 137 -29.40 10.40 16.39
C GLY A 137 -29.23 9.67 15.07
N GLU A 138 -28.45 10.27 14.18
CA GLU A 138 -27.95 9.64 12.95
C GLU A 138 -26.42 9.58 13.04
N PRO A 139 -25.75 8.53 12.53
CA PRO A 139 -24.30 8.49 12.45
C PRO A 139 -23.75 9.76 11.79
N GLU A 140 -22.63 10.28 12.30
CA GLU A 140 -22.05 11.54 11.81
C GLU A 140 -21.70 11.47 10.32
N VAL A 141 -21.40 10.26 9.84
CA VAL A 141 -21.37 9.93 8.42
C VAL A 141 -22.57 9.06 8.09
N SER A 142 -23.60 9.70 7.51
CA SER A 142 -24.76 9.00 6.98
C SER A 142 -24.40 8.00 5.87
N ASP A 143 -25.22 6.97 5.67
CA ASP A 143 -25.06 5.97 4.61
C ASP A 143 -24.97 6.61 3.21
N ASN A 144 -25.66 7.74 2.97
CA ASN A 144 -25.58 8.44 1.70
C ASN A 144 -24.19 9.08 1.49
N ILE A 145 -23.61 9.68 2.52
CA ILE A 145 -22.25 10.25 2.43
C ILE A 145 -21.23 9.12 2.24
N LEU A 146 -21.34 8.04 3.01
CA LEU A 146 -20.47 6.87 2.87
C LEU A 146 -20.52 6.31 1.44
N ARG A 147 -21.72 6.15 0.87
CA ARG A 147 -21.91 5.70 -0.52
C ARG A 147 -21.25 6.64 -1.54
N LEU A 148 -21.34 7.96 -1.36
CA LEU A 148 -20.70 8.93 -2.27
C LEU A 148 -19.18 8.87 -2.19
N VAL A 149 -18.64 8.66 -0.99
CA VAL A 149 -17.19 8.52 -0.76
C VAL A 149 -16.69 7.18 -1.31
N GLU A 150 -17.43 6.09 -1.11
CA GLU A 150 -17.16 4.80 -1.73
C GLU A 150 -17.15 4.92 -3.26
N PHE A 151 -18.17 5.55 -3.85
CA PHE A 151 -18.22 5.80 -5.29
C PHE A 151 -17.00 6.59 -5.77
N TYR A 152 -16.61 7.66 -5.07
CA TYR A 152 -15.43 8.46 -5.42
C TYR A 152 -14.14 7.63 -5.35
N THR A 153 -13.89 6.97 -4.22
CA THR A 153 -12.67 6.18 -4.01
C THR A 153 -12.54 5.00 -4.97
N ARG A 154 -13.67 4.41 -5.39
CA ARG A 154 -13.73 3.33 -6.37
C ARG A 154 -13.48 3.83 -7.80
N ASN A 155 -13.86 5.08 -8.12
CA ASN A 155 -13.84 5.60 -9.51
C ASN A 155 -12.73 6.61 -9.81
N LEU A 156 -11.79 6.85 -8.89
CA LEU A 156 -10.58 7.62 -9.20
C LEU A 156 -9.71 6.89 -10.22
N GLY A 157 -9.64 7.43 -11.43
CA GLY A 157 -8.90 6.82 -12.55
C GLY A 157 -7.39 6.80 -12.36
N VAL A 158 -6.73 5.85 -13.03
CA VAL A 158 -5.27 5.77 -13.13
C VAL A 158 -4.77 6.84 -14.11
N PRO A 159 -3.73 7.62 -13.77
CA PRO A 159 -3.12 8.56 -14.70
C PRO A 159 -2.59 7.85 -15.96
N ALA A 160 -2.74 8.48 -17.12
CA ALA A 160 -2.20 7.94 -18.36
C ALA A 160 -0.68 7.79 -18.29
N ARG A 161 -0.18 6.59 -18.62
CA ARG A 161 1.25 6.29 -18.67
C ARG A 161 1.93 7.17 -19.71
N ARG A 162 3.11 7.70 -19.39
CA ARG A 162 3.83 8.66 -20.24
C ARG A 162 4.96 7.98 -21.01
N LYS A 163 5.30 8.48 -22.21
CA LYS A 163 6.48 8.05 -23.00
C LYS A 163 6.57 6.53 -23.23
N VAL A 164 5.44 5.89 -23.52
CA VAL A 164 5.37 4.41 -23.59
C VAL A 164 6.21 3.80 -24.71
N ASP A 165 6.43 4.55 -25.80
CA ASP A 165 7.21 4.13 -26.97
C ASP A 165 8.66 4.65 -26.96
N ASP A 166 9.06 5.37 -25.90
CA ASP A 166 10.42 5.90 -25.79
C ASP A 166 11.42 4.74 -25.64
N PRO A 167 12.46 4.64 -26.50
CA PRO A 167 13.43 3.55 -26.46
C PRO A 167 14.12 3.38 -25.10
N GLN A 168 14.36 4.46 -24.36
CA GLN A 168 14.96 4.40 -23.03
C GLN A 168 13.98 3.81 -22.00
N VAL A 169 12.68 4.14 -22.11
CA VAL A 169 11.63 3.56 -21.26
C VAL A 169 11.45 2.06 -21.55
N LEU A 170 11.53 1.66 -22.81
CA LEU A 170 11.47 0.24 -23.20
C LEU A 170 12.70 -0.53 -22.72
N ALA A 171 13.90 0.04 -22.85
CA ALA A 171 15.11 -0.55 -22.28
C ALA A 171 15.02 -0.67 -20.75
N GLY A 172 14.51 0.36 -20.07
CA GLY A 172 14.24 0.34 -18.63
C GLY A 172 13.26 -0.74 -18.20
N LYS A 173 12.20 -0.96 -18.98
CA LYS A 173 11.27 -2.08 -18.76
C LYS A 173 12.00 -3.41 -18.83
N ASN A 174 12.86 -3.63 -19.83
CA ASN A 174 13.64 -4.87 -19.91
C ASN A 174 14.56 -5.07 -18.70
N LEU A 175 15.19 -3.99 -18.23
CA LEU A 175 16.03 -4.03 -17.02
C LEU A 175 15.23 -4.32 -15.75
N PHE A 176 13.98 -3.84 -15.65
CA PHE A 176 13.07 -4.17 -14.56
C PHE A 176 12.77 -5.67 -14.48
N PHE A 177 12.54 -6.32 -15.64
CA PHE A 177 12.37 -7.77 -15.72
C PHE A 177 13.69 -8.50 -15.45
N GLN A 178 14.81 -8.02 -15.99
CA GLN A 178 16.14 -8.61 -15.77
C GLN A 178 16.55 -8.55 -14.29
N ALA A 179 16.16 -7.50 -13.57
CA ALA A 179 16.39 -7.39 -12.13
C ALA A 179 15.47 -8.29 -11.30
N GLY A 180 14.43 -8.90 -11.89
CA GLY A 180 13.47 -9.71 -11.17
C GLY A 180 12.41 -8.90 -10.41
N CYS A 181 12.33 -7.58 -10.61
CA CYS A 181 11.35 -6.71 -9.92
C CYS A 181 9.90 -7.16 -10.16
N GLN A 182 9.63 -7.69 -11.36
CA GLN A 182 8.31 -8.14 -11.79
C GLN A 182 7.75 -9.31 -10.97
N GLN A 183 8.59 -10.03 -10.21
CA GLN A 183 8.18 -11.20 -9.44
C GLN A 183 7.19 -10.83 -8.33
N CYS A 184 7.37 -9.67 -7.68
CA CYS A 184 6.37 -9.10 -6.75
C CYS A 184 5.55 -8.00 -7.44
N HIS A 185 6.20 -7.15 -8.25
CA HIS A 185 5.53 -6.10 -9.01
C HIS A 185 4.90 -6.67 -10.30
N THR A 186 3.99 -7.62 -10.14
CA THR A 186 3.32 -8.35 -11.22
C THR A 186 2.70 -7.39 -12.23
N PRO A 187 3.06 -7.45 -13.53
CA PRO A 187 2.76 -6.37 -14.46
C PRO A 187 1.27 -6.11 -14.72
N ALA A 188 0.43 -7.15 -14.76
CA ALA A 188 -0.91 -7.02 -15.31
C ALA A 188 -1.92 -7.99 -14.68
N PHE A 189 -3.18 -7.56 -14.69
CA PHE A 189 -4.35 -8.37 -14.36
C PHE A 189 -5.49 -8.06 -15.31
N LYS A 190 -6.48 -8.96 -15.34
CA LYS A 190 -7.80 -8.67 -15.89
C LYS A 190 -8.80 -8.53 -14.75
N THR A 191 -9.58 -7.46 -14.75
CA THR A 191 -10.65 -7.29 -13.76
C THR A 191 -11.82 -8.23 -14.04
N ARG A 192 -12.51 -8.63 -12.97
CA ARG A 192 -13.67 -9.52 -13.03
C ARG A 192 -14.83 -8.92 -13.83
N SER A 193 -15.67 -9.76 -14.42
CA SER A 193 -16.82 -9.32 -15.22
C SER A 193 -17.96 -8.73 -14.40
N ASP A 194 -18.02 -9.08 -13.11
CA ASP A 194 -19.01 -8.68 -12.11
C ASP A 194 -18.38 -7.71 -11.09
N ALA A 195 -17.58 -6.75 -11.56
CA ALA A 195 -17.05 -5.69 -10.72
C ALA A 195 -18.20 -4.86 -10.11
N ALA A 196 -17.94 -4.21 -8.97
CA ALA A 196 -18.95 -3.43 -8.26
C ALA A 196 -19.52 -2.28 -9.11
N GLU A 197 -18.70 -1.68 -9.97
CA GLU A 197 -19.14 -0.70 -10.98
C GLU A 197 -18.92 -1.26 -12.39
N PRO A 198 -19.90 -1.09 -13.31
CA PRO A 198 -19.80 -1.62 -14.68
C PRO A 198 -18.56 -1.16 -15.45
N GLU A 199 -18.16 0.10 -15.27
CA GLU A 199 -16.98 0.68 -15.90
C GLU A 199 -15.68 0.01 -15.47
N LEU A 200 -15.63 -0.65 -14.30
CA LEU A 200 -14.43 -1.34 -13.80
C LEU A 200 -14.32 -2.79 -14.29
N ALA A 201 -15.35 -3.33 -14.93
CA ALA A 201 -15.39 -4.74 -15.32
C ALA A 201 -14.61 -5.04 -16.61
N ASN A 202 -14.04 -6.25 -16.71
CA ASN A 202 -13.37 -6.78 -17.90
C ASN A 202 -12.22 -5.93 -18.47
N GLN A 203 -11.59 -5.10 -17.64
CA GLN A 203 -10.45 -4.27 -18.04
C GLN A 203 -9.14 -5.04 -17.95
N GLU A 204 -8.25 -4.83 -18.91
CA GLU A 204 -6.84 -5.21 -18.79
C GLU A 204 -6.07 -4.05 -18.14
N ILE A 205 -5.62 -4.28 -16.92
CA ILE A 205 -4.96 -3.27 -16.09
C ILE A 205 -3.50 -3.63 -15.87
N ARG A 206 -2.65 -2.62 -15.62
CA ARG A 206 -1.19 -2.82 -15.44
C ARG A 206 -0.65 -2.20 -14.14
N PRO A 207 -1.02 -2.73 -12.95
CA PRO A 207 -0.68 -2.11 -11.67
C PRO A 207 0.79 -2.27 -11.27
N TYR A 208 1.51 -3.26 -11.82
CA TYR A 208 2.86 -3.64 -11.35
C TYR A 208 2.86 -3.89 -9.84
N SER A 209 2.00 -4.83 -9.42
CA SER A 209 1.81 -5.26 -8.03
C SER A 209 1.03 -6.55 -8.09
N ASP A 210 1.37 -7.52 -7.24
CA ASP A 210 0.60 -8.74 -6.99
C ASP A 210 -0.40 -8.60 -5.84
N LEU A 211 -0.35 -7.49 -5.09
CA LEU A 211 -1.12 -7.23 -3.86
C LEU A 211 -0.83 -8.22 -2.71
N LEU A 212 0.27 -8.98 -2.78
CA LEU A 212 0.69 -9.92 -1.74
C LEU A 212 1.63 -9.25 -0.74
N LEU A 213 1.75 -9.86 0.43
CA LEU A 213 2.75 -9.54 1.45
C LEU A 213 4.08 -10.19 1.10
N HIS A 214 5.16 -9.44 1.25
CA HIS A 214 6.54 -9.90 1.11
C HIS A 214 7.39 -9.42 2.29
N ASP A 215 8.31 -10.26 2.76
CA ASP A 215 9.31 -9.83 3.73
C ASP A 215 10.33 -8.88 3.07
N MET A 216 10.30 -7.60 3.46
CA MET A 216 11.20 -6.57 2.94
C MET A 216 12.46 -6.39 3.80
N GLY A 217 12.66 -7.26 4.79
CA GLY A 217 13.84 -7.31 5.65
C GLY A 217 13.82 -6.31 6.80
N GLU A 218 14.78 -6.47 7.72
CA GLU A 218 14.92 -5.68 8.95
C GLU A 218 14.98 -4.16 8.69
N GLY A 219 15.64 -3.76 7.60
CA GLY A 219 15.76 -2.35 7.23
C GLY A 219 14.41 -1.65 7.05
N LEU A 220 13.35 -2.37 6.67
CA LEU A 220 12.00 -1.84 6.51
C LEU A 220 11.00 -2.36 7.53
N ALA A 221 11.44 -3.06 8.58
CA ALA A 221 10.53 -3.54 9.61
C ALA A 221 9.96 -2.39 10.46
N ASP A 222 8.64 -2.39 10.67
CA ASP A 222 7.96 -1.51 11.64
C ASP A 222 7.67 -2.21 12.97
N ASN A 223 8.03 -3.49 13.09
CA ASN A 223 7.81 -4.35 14.25
C ASN A 223 6.35 -4.39 14.74
N ARG A 224 5.39 -4.07 13.87
CA ARG A 224 3.96 -4.09 14.16
C ARG A 224 3.28 -5.17 13.32
N THR A 225 2.57 -6.05 14.00
CA THR A 225 1.71 -7.03 13.33
C THR A 225 0.39 -6.40 12.90
N GLU A 226 -0.14 -6.84 11.77
CA GLU A 226 -1.44 -6.42 11.25
C GLU A 226 -2.15 -7.65 10.67
N PHE A 227 -3.06 -8.22 11.46
CA PHE A 227 -3.59 -9.56 11.25
C PHE A 227 -2.46 -10.58 11.14
N GLN A 228 -2.29 -11.24 10.00
CA GLN A 228 -1.24 -12.22 9.79
C GLN A 228 0.07 -11.60 9.28
N ALA A 229 0.08 -10.33 8.88
CA ALA A 229 1.31 -9.66 8.47
C ALA A 229 2.23 -9.43 9.67
N THR A 230 3.50 -9.82 9.53
CA THR A 230 4.57 -9.55 10.50
C THR A 230 5.09 -8.12 10.36
N GLY A 231 6.04 -7.73 11.22
CA GLY A 231 6.62 -6.38 11.20
C GLY A 231 7.43 -6.05 9.95
N SER A 232 8.07 -7.03 9.30
CA SER A 232 8.88 -6.82 8.10
C SER A 232 8.12 -7.06 6.79
N GLU A 233 6.91 -7.60 6.88
CA GLU A 233 6.06 -7.84 5.72
C GLU A 233 5.30 -6.59 5.28
N TRP A 234 5.31 -6.33 3.97
CA TRP A 234 4.58 -5.24 3.35
C TRP A 234 3.86 -5.72 2.11
N ARG A 235 2.68 -5.17 1.85
CA ARG A 235 1.96 -5.39 0.61
C ARG A 235 2.72 -4.72 -0.54
N THR A 236 2.93 -5.39 -1.66
CA THR A 236 3.48 -4.76 -2.87
C THR A 236 2.57 -3.60 -3.32
N PRO A 237 2.99 -2.33 -3.23
CA PRO A 237 2.15 -1.22 -3.69
C PRO A 237 2.10 -1.17 -5.23
N PRO A 238 0.96 -0.81 -5.85
CA PRO A 238 0.91 -0.57 -7.29
C PRO A 238 1.85 0.58 -7.65
N LEU A 239 2.56 0.47 -8.78
CA LEU A 239 3.49 1.50 -9.24
C LEU A 239 2.83 2.61 -10.06
N TRP A 240 1.51 2.59 -10.19
CA TRP A 240 0.75 3.64 -10.87
C TRP A 240 1.01 5.01 -10.27
N GLY A 241 1.30 5.98 -11.13
CA GLY A 241 1.53 7.36 -10.75
C GLY A 241 2.83 7.59 -9.97
N LEU A 242 3.74 6.60 -9.91
CA LEU A 242 5.03 6.74 -9.22
C LEU A 242 5.80 7.96 -9.73
N GLY A 243 5.82 8.17 -11.05
CA GLY A 243 6.48 9.33 -11.64
C GLY A 243 5.73 10.65 -11.48
N LEU A 244 4.56 10.65 -10.82
CA LEU A 244 3.73 11.83 -10.57
C LEU A 244 3.72 12.26 -9.10
N THR A 245 4.31 11.48 -8.19
CA THR A 245 4.35 11.78 -6.75
C THR A 245 4.85 13.20 -6.47
N GLY A 246 5.92 13.65 -7.14
CA GLY A 246 6.44 15.01 -6.98
C GLY A 246 5.48 16.11 -7.43
N THR A 247 4.69 15.85 -8.47
CA THR A 247 3.68 16.80 -8.98
C THR A 247 2.49 16.91 -8.04
N VAL A 248 2.05 15.80 -7.45
CA VAL A 248 0.84 15.75 -6.62
C VAL A 248 1.14 16.17 -5.17
N SER A 249 2.24 15.69 -4.60
CA SER A 249 2.54 15.86 -3.17
C SER A 249 3.54 16.99 -2.89
N GLY A 250 4.17 17.58 -3.92
CA GLY A 250 5.25 18.57 -3.74
C GLY A 250 6.58 17.96 -3.24
N HIS A 251 6.65 16.64 -3.11
CA HIS A 251 7.83 15.88 -2.71
C HIS A 251 7.81 14.47 -3.31
N THR A 252 8.95 13.76 -3.31
CA THR A 252 9.10 12.39 -3.85
C THR A 252 9.45 11.38 -2.76
N GLN A 253 8.77 11.50 -1.61
CA GLN A 253 9.03 10.65 -0.44
C GLN A 253 8.28 9.33 -0.63
N LEU A 254 9.02 8.22 -0.62
CA LEU A 254 8.52 6.88 -0.93
C LEU A 254 8.77 5.92 0.24
N LEU A 255 8.20 4.71 0.11
CA LEU A 255 8.09 3.68 1.15
C LEU A 255 7.09 4.07 2.25
N HIS A 256 6.79 3.12 3.13
CA HIS A 256 5.73 3.28 4.12
C HIS A 256 5.91 4.54 4.98
N ASP A 257 7.14 4.91 5.33
CA ASP A 257 7.44 6.04 6.22
C ASP A 257 8.06 7.25 5.50
N GLY A 258 8.04 7.28 4.16
CA GLY A 258 8.58 8.40 3.38
C GLY A 258 10.10 8.54 3.40
N ARG A 259 10.84 7.53 3.89
CA ARG A 259 12.30 7.62 4.05
C ARG A 259 13.06 7.74 2.72
N ALA A 260 12.56 7.17 1.63
CA ALA A 260 13.26 7.23 0.35
C ALA A 260 12.91 8.52 -0.40
N ARG A 261 13.90 9.27 -0.88
CA ARG A 261 13.68 10.54 -1.59
C ARG A 261 13.41 10.38 -3.08
N ASN A 262 13.62 9.19 -3.63
CA ASN A 262 13.39 8.85 -5.03
C ASN A 262 13.33 7.32 -5.20
N ALA A 263 13.00 6.87 -6.41
CA ALA A 263 12.86 5.44 -6.72
C ALA A 263 14.18 4.66 -6.54
N LEU A 264 15.34 5.25 -6.81
CA LEU A 264 16.63 4.58 -6.59
C LEU A 264 16.87 4.32 -5.10
N GLU A 265 16.67 5.33 -4.25
CA GLU A 265 16.76 5.13 -2.79
C GLU A 265 15.74 4.12 -2.29
N ALA A 266 14.53 4.10 -2.85
CA ALA A 266 13.54 3.09 -2.49
C ALA A 266 14.06 1.68 -2.79
N ILE A 267 14.63 1.45 -3.99
CA ILE A 267 15.28 0.18 -4.36
C ILE A 267 16.42 -0.17 -3.40
N LEU A 268 17.23 0.81 -2.99
CA LEU A 268 18.33 0.58 -2.03
C LEU A 268 17.87 0.24 -0.61
N TRP A 269 16.59 0.40 -0.29
CA TRP A 269 15.99 -0.10 0.94
C TRP A 269 15.36 -1.50 0.82
N HIS A 270 15.21 -2.04 -0.40
CA HIS A 270 14.63 -3.36 -0.62
C HIS A 270 15.59 -4.47 -0.12
N GLY A 271 15.34 -4.97 1.09
CA GLY A 271 15.99 -6.14 1.67
C GLY A 271 15.11 -7.38 1.54
N GLY A 272 15.34 -8.37 2.42
CA GLY A 272 14.51 -9.58 2.51
C GLY A 272 14.43 -10.32 1.17
N GLU A 273 13.21 -10.64 0.75
CA GLU A 273 12.90 -11.31 -0.53
C GLU A 273 13.41 -10.50 -1.74
N ALA A 274 13.41 -9.17 -1.65
CA ALA A 274 13.82 -8.29 -2.74
C ALA A 274 15.35 -8.03 -2.81
N GLN A 275 16.14 -8.63 -1.90
CA GLN A 275 17.58 -8.40 -1.79
C GLN A 275 18.35 -8.78 -3.06
N ALA A 276 17.93 -9.84 -3.77
CA ALA A 276 18.54 -10.25 -5.04
C ALA A 276 18.32 -9.20 -6.14
N ALA A 277 17.08 -8.70 -6.27
CA ALA A 277 16.73 -7.67 -7.24
C ALA A 277 17.48 -6.36 -6.98
N GLN A 278 17.58 -5.94 -5.71
CA GLN A 278 18.37 -4.79 -5.31
C GLN A 278 19.84 -4.92 -5.76
N ARG A 279 20.48 -6.08 -5.48
CA ARG A 279 21.87 -6.32 -5.89
C ARG A 279 22.05 -6.28 -7.40
N GLN A 280 21.07 -6.77 -8.16
CA GLN A 280 21.11 -6.70 -9.61
C GLN A 280 21.06 -5.26 -10.12
N VAL A 281 20.24 -4.39 -9.51
CA VAL A 281 20.20 -2.95 -9.85
C VAL A 281 21.51 -2.24 -9.48
N LEU A 282 22.15 -2.63 -8.38
CA LEU A 282 23.48 -2.14 -7.99
C LEU A 282 24.57 -2.56 -8.99
N ALA A 283 24.43 -3.74 -9.60
CA ALA A 283 25.37 -4.25 -10.60
C ALA A 283 25.23 -3.60 -11.99
N PHE A 284 24.08 -2.96 -12.28
CA PHE A 284 23.90 -2.20 -13.50
C PHE A 284 24.91 -1.07 -13.64
N ASP A 285 25.18 -0.64 -14.87
CA ASP A 285 25.94 0.59 -15.12
C ASP A 285 25.07 1.85 -14.94
N ALA A 286 25.66 3.02 -15.16
CA ALA A 286 24.94 4.29 -14.98
C ALA A 286 23.78 4.43 -15.98
N GLN A 287 24.00 4.10 -17.25
CA GLN A 287 22.99 4.21 -18.31
C GLN A 287 21.82 3.24 -18.07
N GLN A 288 22.11 2.03 -17.63
CA GLN A 288 21.10 1.04 -17.26
C GLN A 288 20.25 1.52 -16.08
N ARG A 289 20.87 2.06 -15.02
CA ARG A 289 20.11 2.65 -13.90
C ARG A 289 19.25 3.82 -14.36
N GLU A 290 19.76 4.71 -15.20
CA GLU A 290 18.99 5.82 -15.77
C GLU A 290 17.81 5.32 -16.63
N ALA A 291 17.99 4.26 -17.41
CA ALA A 291 16.91 3.64 -18.18
C ALA A 291 15.85 3.01 -17.27
N LEU A 292 16.25 2.26 -16.23
CA LEU A 292 15.33 1.71 -15.24
C LEU A 292 14.51 2.80 -14.56
N LEU A 293 15.16 3.90 -14.15
CA LEU A 293 14.47 5.04 -13.54
C LEU A 293 13.55 5.75 -14.54
N ALA A 294 13.91 5.84 -15.83
CA ALA A 294 13.02 6.37 -16.86
C ALA A 294 11.75 5.51 -17.00
N PHE A 295 11.88 4.18 -16.94
CA PHE A 295 10.73 3.28 -16.90
C PHE A 295 9.86 3.50 -15.66
N LEU A 296 10.45 3.50 -14.46
CA LEU A 296 9.69 3.70 -13.22
C LEU A 296 8.99 5.05 -13.17
N ASN A 297 9.63 6.12 -13.65
CA ASN A 297 9.01 7.45 -13.74
C ASN A 297 7.97 7.55 -14.88
N SER A 298 7.94 6.59 -15.81
CA SER A 298 6.91 6.52 -16.84
C SER A 298 5.56 6.03 -16.29
N LEU A 299 5.61 5.25 -15.19
CA LEU A 299 4.47 4.64 -14.50
C LEU A 299 3.69 5.64 -13.66
#